data_AF-A0A8K0LIE8-F1
#
_entry.id   AF-A0A8K0LIE8-F1
#
_cell.length_a   1.000
_cell.length_b   1.000
_cell.length_c   1.000
_cell.angle_alpha   90.00
_cell.angle_beta   90.00
_cell.angle_gamma   90.00
#
_symmetry.space_group_name_H-M   'P 1'
#
loop_
_entity.id
_entity.type
_entity.pdbx_description
1 polymer ?
#
loop_
_entity_poly.entity_id
_entity_poly.type
_entity_poly.pdbx_seq_one_letter_code
_entity_poly.pdbx_strand_id
1 'polypeptide(L)'
;MTPPNPFIHFNPAAKTWRFTHQRETINPPRGTEVSPTTSAHTFHRHLLPSYTPTPLHSLPSLANDFGVGHLLLKDESSRFGLPSFKILGASWATYRAVLDKLGISEQDGLDNLTTPLPHGAGTGEGGSHHPFLASLGTLAHQRGFTTLRLVTCTAGNWGRAVARMARYMELSATVYVPRHVAESTRELIRGEGAEVVVVEGDYDEAVEETKRVVAGDGSGGSVLVMDIAWEGYEVVPQWVVEGYQTMLDESDAQVLAITDGRPATHAIVPVGCGSIAQAVTQHYKSANRKQPTTVIAVEPDTAACLKASLKNGIMTTVPTGNSIMCGMNCGTLSTIAWPILASGVDAAVVVGDMESHSMARAIEALGGNAGPCGASTLAGLKQGCETDREQLGLTKESVVVLFCTEGARQYELSAE
;
A
#
# COMPACT_ATOMS: atom_id res chain seq x y z
N MET A 1 -1.28 18.11 -33.71
CA MET A 1 -1.22 17.48 -32.37
C MET A 1 -0.39 16.22 -32.51
N THR A 2 0.70 16.10 -31.75
CA THR A 2 1.46 14.85 -31.64
C THR A 2 0.49 13.74 -31.21
N PRO A 3 0.52 12.55 -31.82
CA PRO A 3 -0.33 11.45 -31.38
C PRO A 3 -0.09 11.19 -29.87
N PRO A 4 -1.14 10.88 -29.10
CA PRO A 4 -0.99 10.62 -27.67
C PRO A 4 -0.01 9.45 -27.47
N ASN A 5 0.98 9.66 -26.60
CA ASN A 5 1.96 8.63 -26.30
C ASN A 5 1.26 7.44 -25.60
N PRO A 6 1.42 6.20 -26.11
CA PRO A 6 0.74 5.04 -25.52
C PRO A 6 1.29 4.68 -24.13
N PHE A 7 2.52 5.07 -23.81
CA PHE A 7 3.23 4.66 -22.59
C PHE A 7 3.17 5.68 -21.45
N ILE A 8 2.93 6.97 -21.74
CA ILE A 8 2.91 8.00 -20.69
C ILE A 8 1.77 8.99 -20.89
N HIS A 9 1.17 9.40 -19.78
CA HIS A 9 0.29 10.56 -19.73
C HIS A 9 0.86 11.56 -18.73
N PHE A 10 1.10 12.80 -19.18
CA PHE A 10 1.56 13.89 -18.33
C PHE A 10 0.38 14.73 -17.84
N ASN A 11 0.39 15.07 -16.56
CA ASN A 11 -0.62 15.89 -15.91
C ASN A 11 0.01 17.23 -15.47
N PRO A 12 -0.02 18.27 -16.33
CA PRO A 12 0.60 19.55 -16.02
C PRO A 12 -0.04 20.27 -14.82
N ALA A 13 -1.29 19.95 -14.48
CA ALA A 13 -1.99 20.56 -13.33
C ALA A 13 -1.36 20.15 -11.98
N ALA A 14 -0.71 18.98 -11.91
CA ALA A 14 -0.08 18.48 -10.69
C ALA A 14 1.19 19.23 -10.26
N LYS A 15 1.83 19.98 -11.17
CA LYS A 15 3.06 20.72 -10.86
C LYS A 15 2.83 21.79 -9.78
N THR A 16 1.71 22.49 -9.86
CA THR A 16 1.36 23.59 -8.94
C THR A 16 0.44 23.15 -7.81
N TRP A 17 -0.23 22.00 -7.94
CA TRP A 17 -1.10 21.49 -6.90
C TRP A 17 -0.33 21.14 -5.62
N ARG A 18 -0.97 21.40 -4.48
CA ARG A 18 -0.47 21.02 -3.15
C ARG A 18 -1.60 20.37 -2.39
N PHE A 19 -1.26 19.30 -1.67
CA PHE A 19 -2.16 18.68 -0.76
C PHE A 19 -2.20 19.48 0.54
N THR A 20 -3.37 20.02 0.86
CA THR A 20 -3.70 20.49 2.21
C THR A 20 -4.58 19.42 2.84
N HIS A 21 -4.32 19.06 4.10
CA HIS A 21 -5.28 18.25 4.83
C HIS A 21 -6.60 19.02 4.87
N GLN A 22 -7.63 18.50 4.19
CA GLN A 22 -8.99 18.94 4.44
C GLN A 22 -9.29 18.58 5.90
N ARG A 23 -9.39 19.60 6.76
CA ARG A 23 -9.79 19.40 8.16
C ARG A 23 -11.25 19.01 8.31
N GLU A 24 -12.07 19.02 7.25
CA GLU A 24 -13.51 18.76 7.34
C GLU A 24 -14.03 18.13 6.03
N THR A 25 -14.91 17.13 6.17
CA THR A 25 -15.92 16.55 5.24
C THR A 25 -15.96 15.02 5.10
N ILE A 26 -15.56 14.26 6.13
CA ILE A 26 -16.29 13.03 6.47
C ILE A 26 -16.81 13.27 7.87
N ASN A 27 -18.12 13.53 8.02
CA ASN A 27 -18.73 13.67 9.35
C ASN A 27 -18.40 12.40 10.15
N PRO A 28 -17.56 12.47 11.19
CA PRO A 28 -17.52 11.38 12.15
C PRO A 28 -18.91 11.31 12.79
N PRO A 29 -19.40 10.12 13.19
CA PRO A 29 -20.56 10.05 14.07
C PRO A 29 -20.33 11.00 15.27
N ARG A 30 -21.36 11.80 15.60
CA ARG A 30 -21.30 12.90 16.57
C ARG A 30 -20.55 12.48 17.84
N GLY A 31 -19.43 13.14 18.15
CA GLY A 31 -18.75 13.02 19.44
C GLY A 31 -17.24 12.77 19.41
N THR A 32 -16.58 12.73 18.25
CA THR A 32 -15.12 12.54 18.18
C THR A 32 -14.42 13.78 17.63
N GLU A 33 -14.01 14.69 18.52
CA GLU A 33 -12.91 15.59 18.22
C GLU A 33 -11.63 14.74 18.10
N VAL A 34 -11.13 14.55 16.88
CA VAL A 34 -9.88 13.81 16.65
C VAL A 34 -8.70 14.72 17.05
N SER A 35 -8.20 14.53 18.27
CA SER A 35 -6.92 15.08 18.72
C SER A 35 -5.76 14.42 17.93
N PRO A 36 -4.68 15.13 17.55
CA PRO A 36 -3.61 14.62 16.69
C PRO A 36 -2.60 13.72 17.43
N THR A 37 -3.05 12.79 18.27
CA THR A 37 -2.17 12.10 19.24
C THR A 37 -1.92 10.62 19.03
N THR A 38 -2.17 10.05 17.84
CA THR A 38 -1.38 8.89 17.36
C THR A 38 -1.23 8.89 15.85
N SER A 39 0.02 8.99 15.37
CA SER A 39 0.35 8.66 13.99
C SER A 39 0.43 7.14 13.85
N ALA A 40 0.03 6.61 12.68
CA ALA A 40 0.20 5.19 12.37
C ALA A 40 1.65 4.70 12.59
N HIS A 41 2.63 5.60 12.42
CA HIS A 41 4.04 5.33 12.74
C HIS A 41 4.27 5.00 14.22
N THR A 42 3.67 5.74 15.16
CA THR A 42 3.73 5.42 16.59
C THR A 42 3.10 4.06 16.86
N PHE A 43 1.93 3.77 16.27
CA PHE A 43 1.30 2.47 16.39
C PHE A 43 2.22 1.33 15.91
N HIS A 44 2.78 1.44 14.71
CA HIS A 44 3.69 0.44 14.16
C HIS A 44 4.91 0.21 15.04
N ARG A 45 5.51 1.30 15.55
CA ARG A 45 6.71 1.22 16.39
C ARG A 45 6.48 0.55 17.73
N HIS A 46 5.29 0.72 18.32
CA HIS A 46 5.04 0.33 19.70
C HIS A 46 4.15 -0.91 19.87
N LEU A 47 3.19 -1.17 18.97
CA LEU A 47 2.28 -2.30 19.11
C LEU A 47 2.65 -3.49 18.22
N LEU A 48 3.28 -3.25 17.07
CA LEU A 48 3.61 -4.36 16.18
C LEU A 48 4.94 -5.01 16.58
N PRO A 49 4.99 -6.36 16.64
CA PRO A 49 6.19 -7.06 17.00
C PRO A 49 7.27 -6.85 15.93
N SER A 50 8.52 -6.71 16.36
CA SER A 50 9.70 -6.63 15.47
C SER A 50 9.67 -5.45 14.49
N TYR A 51 9.10 -4.30 14.88
CA TYR A 51 9.23 -3.09 14.08
C TYR A 51 10.70 -2.72 13.87
N THR A 52 11.06 -2.48 12.62
CA THR A 52 12.33 -1.88 12.22
C THR A 52 12.09 -1.11 10.94
N PRO A 53 12.61 0.11 10.78
CA PRO A 53 12.58 0.82 9.51
C PRO A 53 13.19 -0.03 8.41
N THR A 54 12.50 -0.19 7.28
CA THR A 54 13.07 -0.95 6.17
C THR A 54 14.22 -0.19 5.51
N PRO A 55 15.18 -0.88 4.87
CA PRO A 55 16.29 -0.24 4.18
C PRO A 55 15.85 0.72 3.06
N LEU A 56 16.65 1.76 2.85
CA LEU A 56 16.65 2.58 1.64
C LEU A 56 18.00 2.39 0.95
N HIS A 57 18.01 1.65 -0.16
CA HIS A 57 19.24 1.28 -0.85
C HIS A 57 19.66 2.36 -1.84
N SER A 58 20.94 2.73 -1.86
CA SER A 58 21.49 3.58 -2.91
C SER A 58 21.90 2.74 -4.12
N LEU A 59 21.53 3.17 -5.31
CA LEU A 59 21.81 2.48 -6.58
C LEU A 59 22.71 3.34 -7.49
N PRO A 60 23.99 3.57 -7.12
CA PRO A 60 24.85 4.56 -7.78
C PRO A 60 25.14 4.25 -9.26
N SER A 61 25.32 2.97 -9.62
CA SER A 61 25.54 2.58 -11.02
C SER A 61 24.34 2.93 -11.88
N LEU A 62 23.12 2.60 -11.43
CA LEU A 62 21.89 2.96 -12.12
C LEU A 62 21.64 4.47 -12.11
N ALA A 63 21.99 5.18 -11.02
CA ALA A 63 21.91 6.63 -10.98
C ALA A 63 22.76 7.28 -12.09
N ASN A 64 23.97 6.75 -12.34
CA ASN A 64 24.82 7.18 -13.45
C ASN A 64 24.19 6.87 -14.81
N ASP A 65 23.66 5.65 -14.99
CA ASP A 65 23.01 5.25 -16.24
C ASP A 65 21.79 6.14 -16.57
N PHE A 66 21.01 6.49 -15.55
CA PHE A 66 19.90 7.43 -15.67
C PHE A 66 20.31 8.89 -15.55
N GLY A 67 21.60 9.22 -15.42
CA GLY A 67 22.09 10.60 -15.31
C GLY A 67 21.42 11.44 -14.22
N VAL A 68 21.08 10.84 -13.07
CA VAL A 68 20.49 11.51 -11.89
C VAL A 68 21.50 11.55 -10.75
N GLY A 69 21.30 12.46 -9.79
CA GLY A 69 22.23 12.63 -8.67
C GLY A 69 22.18 11.48 -7.67
N HIS A 70 20.97 11.03 -7.33
CA HIS A 70 20.73 9.87 -6.48
C HIS A 70 19.55 9.06 -6.99
N LEU A 71 19.72 7.74 -7.05
CA LEU A 71 18.65 6.79 -7.24
C LEU A 71 18.56 5.90 -6.01
N LEU A 72 17.45 5.98 -5.29
CA LEU A 72 17.24 5.36 -4.00
C LEU A 72 16.05 4.40 -4.09
N LEU A 73 16.17 3.19 -3.56
CA LEU A 73 15.11 2.17 -3.59
C LEU A 73 14.66 1.87 -2.16
N LYS A 74 13.41 2.23 -1.82
CA LYS A 74 12.80 1.93 -0.54
C LYS A 74 12.30 0.48 -0.57
N ASP A 75 12.94 -0.38 0.20
CA ASP A 75 12.79 -1.83 0.13
C ASP A 75 11.76 -2.35 1.12
N GLU A 76 10.52 -2.58 0.69
CA GLU A 76 9.47 -3.14 1.52
C GLU A 76 9.36 -4.67 1.42
N SER A 77 10.37 -5.36 0.87
CA SER A 77 10.36 -6.80 0.62
C SER A 77 10.34 -7.68 1.87
N SER A 78 10.55 -7.10 3.05
CA SER A 78 10.68 -7.83 4.32
C SER A 78 9.96 -7.15 5.49
N ARG A 79 9.03 -6.24 5.20
CA ARG A 79 8.33 -5.43 6.22
C ARG A 79 7.59 -6.32 7.22
N PHE A 80 7.99 -6.26 8.50
CA PHE A 80 7.51 -7.14 9.58
C PHE A 80 7.62 -8.64 9.28
N GLY A 81 8.62 -9.04 8.49
CA GLY A 81 8.79 -10.44 8.05
C GLY A 81 7.75 -10.90 7.02
N LEU A 82 7.00 -9.98 6.43
CA LEU A 82 6.09 -10.22 5.32
C LEU A 82 6.72 -9.71 4.02
N PRO A 83 6.35 -10.28 2.85
CA PRO A 83 7.04 -10.01 1.59
C PRO A 83 6.68 -8.65 0.96
N SER A 84 6.00 -7.75 1.68
CA SER A 84 5.51 -6.47 1.15
C SER A 84 5.13 -5.46 2.23
N PHE A 85 4.96 -4.20 1.80
CA PHE A 85 4.50 -3.07 2.61
C PHE A 85 3.07 -3.17 3.17
N LYS A 86 2.23 -4.06 2.62
CA LYS A 86 0.77 -4.07 2.82
C LYS A 86 0.34 -4.12 4.29
N ILE A 87 1.17 -4.72 5.14
CA ILE A 87 0.96 -4.80 6.58
C ILE A 87 0.92 -3.43 7.27
N LEU A 88 1.57 -2.39 6.74
CA LEU A 88 1.47 -1.04 7.29
C LEU A 88 0.02 -0.53 7.24
N GLY A 89 -0.60 -0.57 6.06
CA GLY A 89 -2.00 -0.19 5.89
C GLY A 89 -2.96 -1.17 6.58
N ALA A 90 -2.75 -2.48 6.39
CA ALA A 90 -3.64 -3.51 6.93
C ALA A 90 -3.69 -3.49 8.46
N SER A 91 -2.54 -3.31 9.12
CA SER A 91 -2.47 -3.31 10.59
C SER A 91 -3.15 -2.10 11.21
N TRP A 92 -2.88 -0.89 10.70
CA TRP A 92 -3.54 0.31 11.19
C TRP A 92 -5.04 0.26 10.93
N ALA A 93 -5.47 -0.09 9.72
CA ALA A 93 -6.89 -0.16 9.36
C ALA A 93 -7.64 -1.24 10.16
N THR A 94 -7.05 -2.42 10.33
CA THR A 94 -7.65 -3.50 11.14
C THR A 94 -7.78 -3.08 12.60
N TYR A 95 -6.72 -2.50 13.18
CA TYR A 95 -6.74 -2.03 14.56
C TYR A 95 -7.86 -1.03 14.79
N ARG A 96 -7.94 -0.01 13.94
CA ARG A 96 -8.98 1.03 13.99
C ARG A 96 -10.38 0.44 13.81
N ALA A 97 -10.56 -0.46 12.84
CA ALA A 97 -11.86 -1.09 12.57
C ALA A 97 -12.33 -1.99 13.72
N VAL A 98 -11.41 -2.73 14.37
CA VAL A 98 -11.74 -3.56 15.54
C VAL A 98 -12.08 -2.69 16.75
N LEU A 99 -11.33 -1.62 17.01
CA LEU A 99 -11.66 -0.70 18.10
C LEU A 99 -13.05 -0.07 17.91
N ASP A 100 -13.35 0.40 16.70
CA ASP A 100 -14.66 0.95 16.35
C ASP A 100 -15.78 -0.08 16.56
N LYS A 101 -15.56 -1.31 16.08
CA LYS A 101 -16.51 -2.42 16.25
C LYS A 101 -16.77 -2.79 17.71
N LEU A 102 -15.76 -2.67 18.57
CA LEU A 102 -15.85 -2.94 20.00
C LEU A 102 -16.33 -1.72 20.80
N GLY A 103 -16.49 -0.55 20.17
CA GLY A 103 -16.82 0.70 20.84
C GLY A 103 -15.74 1.11 21.85
N ILE A 104 -14.47 0.92 21.50
CA ILE A 104 -13.30 1.36 22.26
C ILE A 104 -12.78 2.63 21.60
N SER A 105 -12.64 3.72 22.37
CA SER A 105 -12.09 4.95 21.81
C SER A 105 -10.61 4.77 21.46
N GLU A 106 -10.10 5.53 20.49
CA GLU A 106 -8.68 5.49 20.15
C GLU A 106 -7.81 5.83 21.35
N GLN A 107 -8.18 6.85 22.13
CA GLN A 107 -7.47 7.25 23.35
C GLN A 107 -7.43 6.12 24.38
N ASP A 108 -8.55 5.41 24.60
CA ASP A 108 -8.58 4.26 25.52
C ASP A 108 -7.72 3.10 25.01
N GLY A 109 -7.69 2.89 23.70
CA GLY A 109 -6.78 1.92 23.08
C GLY A 109 -5.30 2.28 23.29
N LEU A 110 -4.99 3.59 23.28
CA LEU A 110 -3.65 4.12 23.47
C LEU A 110 -3.20 4.16 24.93
N ASP A 111 -4.10 4.47 25.87
CA ASP A 111 -3.77 4.55 27.30
C ASP A 111 -3.38 3.17 27.86
N ASN A 112 -3.91 2.09 27.27
CA ASN A 112 -3.50 0.70 27.52
C ASN A 112 -2.10 0.35 26.95
N LEU A 113 -1.44 1.24 26.21
CA LEU A 113 -0.09 1.04 25.62
C LEU A 113 1.06 1.45 26.53
N THR A 114 0.76 2.07 27.67
CA THR A 114 1.81 2.57 28.58
C THR A 114 2.30 1.53 29.58
N THR A 115 1.77 0.30 29.54
CA THR A 115 2.27 -0.82 30.37
C THR A 115 3.42 -1.51 29.63
N PRO A 116 4.68 -1.42 30.11
CA PRO A 116 5.82 -2.02 29.42
C PRO A 116 5.65 -3.54 29.28
N LEU A 117 6.10 -4.11 28.16
CA LEU A 117 6.33 -5.55 28.05
C LEU A 117 7.24 -5.99 29.22
N PRO A 118 6.90 -7.06 29.97
CA PRO A 118 7.79 -7.60 30.98
C PRO A 118 9.16 -7.92 30.34
N HIS A 119 10.24 -7.48 30.98
CA HIS A 119 11.59 -7.83 30.55
C HIS A 119 11.71 -9.36 30.47
N GLY A 120 11.97 -9.89 29.27
CA GLY A 120 12.13 -11.33 29.03
C GLY A 120 11.01 -12.00 28.21
N ALA A 121 10.03 -11.27 27.68
CA ALA A 121 9.09 -11.80 26.69
C ALA A 121 9.79 -12.00 25.32
N GLY A 122 10.52 -13.12 25.21
CA GLY A 122 10.71 -13.90 23.98
C GLY A 122 11.41 -13.26 22.78
N THR A 123 12.74 -13.36 22.74
CA THR A 123 13.55 -13.35 21.50
C THR A 123 13.52 -14.70 20.75
N GLY A 124 12.44 -15.47 20.88
CA GLY A 124 12.27 -16.78 20.25
C GLY A 124 11.51 -16.68 18.92
N GLU A 125 11.77 -17.62 18.02
CA GLU A 125 11.01 -17.83 16.78
C GLU A 125 9.52 -18.06 17.12
N GLY A 126 8.73 -16.99 17.04
CA GLY A 126 7.33 -16.95 17.47
C GLY A 126 6.97 -15.71 18.30
N GLY A 127 7.60 -14.56 18.01
CA GLY A 127 7.60 -13.34 18.82
C GLY A 127 6.26 -13.03 19.51
N SER A 128 6.32 -12.86 20.83
CA SER A 128 5.17 -12.52 21.66
C SER A 128 4.47 -11.26 21.14
N HIS A 129 3.17 -11.38 20.85
CA HIS A 129 2.34 -10.24 20.44
C HIS A 129 2.17 -9.26 21.60
N HIS A 130 1.97 -7.97 21.30
CA HIS A 130 1.71 -6.97 22.33
C HIS A 130 0.46 -7.38 23.13
N PRO A 131 0.49 -7.45 24.48
CA PRO A 131 -0.61 -7.96 25.29
C PRO A 131 -1.94 -7.29 25.00
N PHE A 132 -1.92 -5.98 24.73
CA PHE A 132 -3.13 -5.26 24.35
C PHE A 132 -3.73 -5.75 23.02
N LEU A 133 -2.92 -5.96 21.97
CA LEU A 133 -3.43 -6.50 20.70
C LEU A 133 -4.05 -7.88 20.93
N ALA A 134 -3.34 -8.78 21.61
CA ALA A 134 -3.84 -10.12 21.92
C ALA A 134 -5.13 -10.09 22.76
N SER A 135 -5.30 -9.09 23.63
CA SER A 135 -6.51 -8.96 24.45
C SER A 135 -7.77 -8.63 23.66
N LEU A 136 -7.67 -8.12 22.41
CA LEU A 136 -8.82 -7.70 21.62
C LEU A 136 -9.79 -8.84 21.32
N GLY A 137 -9.31 -10.06 21.10
CA GLY A 137 -10.17 -11.25 20.96
C GLY A 137 -10.93 -11.57 22.25
N THR A 138 -10.28 -11.45 23.40
CA THR A 138 -10.93 -11.62 24.71
C THR A 138 -11.98 -10.52 24.96
N LEU A 139 -11.65 -9.26 24.66
CA LEU A 139 -12.57 -8.12 24.75
C LEU A 139 -13.78 -8.32 23.84
N ALA A 140 -13.60 -8.86 22.63
CA ALA A 140 -14.70 -9.18 21.73
C ALA A 140 -15.68 -10.18 22.35
N HIS A 141 -15.18 -11.26 22.96
CA HIS A 141 -16.04 -12.21 23.69
C HIS A 141 -16.78 -11.55 24.86
N GLN A 142 -16.10 -10.70 25.64
CA GLN A 142 -16.73 -9.96 26.74
C GLN A 142 -17.83 -9.00 26.29
N ARG A 143 -17.72 -8.48 25.06
CA ARG A 143 -18.73 -7.62 24.41
C ARG A 143 -19.86 -8.42 23.75
N GLY A 144 -19.89 -9.74 23.91
CA GLY A 144 -20.98 -10.60 23.45
C GLY A 144 -20.82 -11.15 22.03
N PHE A 145 -19.68 -10.91 21.36
CA PHE A 145 -19.40 -11.54 20.08
C PHE A 145 -19.04 -13.01 20.31
N THR A 146 -19.82 -13.94 19.74
CA THR A 146 -19.43 -15.37 19.73
C THR A 146 -18.20 -15.61 18.87
N THR A 147 -18.06 -14.82 17.79
CA THR A 147 -16.86 -14.76 16.98
C THR A 147 -16.80 -13.37 16.36
N LEU A 148 -15.71 -12.65 16.59
CA LEU A 148 -15.38 -11.46 15.83
C LEU A 148 -14.34 -11.86 14.77
N ARG A 149 -14.65 -11.61 13.49
CA ARG A 149 -13.82 -12.03 12.36
C ARG A 149 -13.48 -10.87 11.44
N LEU A 150 -12.23 -10.84 10.99
CA LEU A 150 -11.81 -10.01 9.88
C LEU A 150 -12.20 -10.69 8.57
N VAL A 151 -12.82 -9.93 7.67
CA VAL A 151 -13.22 -10.42 6.35
C VAL A 151 -12.58 -9.53 5.29
N THR A 152 -11.95 -10.14 4.30
CA THR A 152 -11.28 -9.40 3.22
C THR A 152 -11.27 -10.19 1.92
N CYS A 153 -10.98 -9.51 0.81
CA CYS A 153 -10.73 -10.10 -0.50
C CYS A 153 -9.32 -9.73 -0.96
N THR A 154 -8.61 -10.66 -1.60
CA THR A 154 -7.27 -10.38 -2.11
C THR A 154 -6.88 -11.22 -3.32
N ALA A 155 -5.93 -10.70 -4.11
CA ALA A 155 -5.14 -11.47 -5.07
C ALA A 155 -3.69 -11.77 -4.57
N GLY A 156 -3.35 -11.46 -3.31
CA GLY A 156 -2.01 -11.72 -2.79
C GLY A 156 -1.72 -11.12 -1.41
N ASN A 157 -0.78 -10.18 -1.37
CA ASN A 157 -0.14 -9.70 -0.14
C ASN A 157 -1.11 -9.09 0.90
N TRP A 158 -2.21 -8.49 0.45
CA TRP A 158 -3.18 -7.83 1.33
C TRP A 158 -3.87 -8.82 2.28
N GLY A 159 -4.40 -9.94 1.77
CA GLY A 159 -5.08 -10.91 2.62
C GLY A 159 -4.14 -11.59 3.61
N ARG A 160 -2.87 -11.81 3.24
CA ARG A 160 -1.87 -12.32 4.18
C ARG A 160 -1.59 -11.34 5.32
N ALA A 161 -1.51 -10.04 5.02
CA ALA A 161 -1.33 -9.01 6.03
C ALA A 161 -2.52 -8.90 7.00
N VAL A 162 -3.75 -8.95 6.48
CA VAL A 162 -4.98 -8.98 7.30
C VAL A 162 -5.04 -10.24 8.16
N ALA A 163 -4.69 -11.41 7.60
CA ALA A 163 -4.64 -12.67 8.33
C ALA A 163 -3.61 -12.62 9.48
N ARG A 164 -2.42 -12.07 9.24
CA ARG A 164 -1.40 -11.85 10.27
C ARG A 164 -1.93 -10.98 11.42
N MET A 165 -2.71 -9.95 11.09
CA MET A 165 -3.31 -9.06 12.10
C MET A 165 -4.41 -9.74 12.90
N ALA A 166 -5.25 -10.56 12.27
CA ALA A 166 -6.24 -11.37 12.99
C ALA A 166 -5.55 -12.24 14.05
N ARG A 167 -4.45 -12.89 13.67
CA ARG A 167 -3.63 -13.69 14.60
C ARG A 167 -3.06 -12.85 15.75
N TYR A 168 -2.50 -11.67 15.46
CA TYR A 168 -1.99 -10.77 16.51
C TYR A 168 -3.08 -10.32 17.49
N MET A 169 -4.33 -10.28 17.04
CA MET A 169 -5.48 -9.85 17.82
C MET A 169 -6.27 -10.98 18.48
N GLU A 170 -5.85 -12.24 18.29
CA GLU A 170 -6.61 -13.44 18.66
C GLU A 170 -8.05 -13.46 18.09
N LEU A 171 -8.20 -12.96 16.86
CA LEU A 171 -9.44 -12.96 16.07
C LEU A 171 -9.38 -13.98 14.95
N SER A 172 -10.55 -14.35 14.42
CA SER A 172 -10.65 -15.15 13.20
C SER A 172 -10.44 -14.28 11.96
N ALA A 173 -9.97 -14.86 10.86
CA ALA A 173 -9.94 -14.22 9.55
C ALA A 173 -10.53 -15.14 8.47
N THR A 174 -11.36 -14.57 7.60
CA THR A 174 -11.80 -15.21 6.35
C THR A 174 -11.33 -14.35 5.18
N VAL A 175 -10.54 -14.95 4.29
CA VAL A 175 -9.95 -14.29 3.12
C VAL A 175 -10.53 -14.90 1.86
N TYR A 176 -11.29 -14.08 1.13
CA TYR A 176 -11.82 -14.43 -0.18
C TYR A 176 -10.73 -14.21 -1.24
N VAL A 177 -10.56 -15.17 -2.13
CA VAL A 177 -9.60 -15.11 -3.23
C VAL A 177 -10.27 -15.56 -4.53
N PRO A 178 -9.99 -14.92 -5.67
CA PRO A 178 -10.50 -15.42 -6.95
C PRO A 178 -9.81 -16.73 -7.36
N ARG A 179 -10.48 -17.48 -8.24
CA ARG A 179 -10.05 -18.84 -8.67
C ARG A 179 -8.63 -18.88 -9.22
N HIS A 180 -8.16 -17.81 -9.85
CA HIS A 180 -6.84 -17.76 -10.49
C HIS A 180 -5.66 -17.51 -9.53
N VAL A 181 -5.92 -17.15 -8.25
CA VAL A 181 -4.83 -17.02 -7.27
C VAL A 181 -4.16 -18.37 -7.06
N ALA A 182 -2.84 -18.42 -7.29
CA ALA A 182 -2.04 -19.65 -7.16
C ALA A 182 -2.18 -20.28 -5.76
N GLU A 183 -2.18 -21.61 -5.69
CA GLU A 183 -2.35 -22.33 -4.43
C GLU A 183 -1.24 -22.01 -3.42
N SER A 184 -0.01 -21.81 -3.87
CA SER A 184 1.12 -21.36 -3.02
C SER A 184 0.83 -20.04 -2.30
N THR A 185 0.16 -19.08 -2.97
CA THR A 185 -0.28 -17.82 -2.35
C THR A 185 -1.39 -18.08 -1.32
N ARG A 186 -2.32 -19.00 -1.60
CA ARG A 186 -3.39 -19.38 -0.66
C ARG A 186 -2.84 -20.06 0.58
N GLU A 187 -1.85 -20.93 0.43
CA GLU A 187 -1.15 -21.59 1.54
C GLU A 187 -0.42 -20.59 2.42
N LEU A 188 0.21 -19.55 1.86
CA LEU A 188 0.81 -18.47 2.64
C LEU A 188 -0.22 -17.71 3.50
N ILE A 189 -1.46 -17.56 3.01
CA ILE A 189 -2.55 -16.94 3.78
C ILE A 189 -3.06 -17.90 4.87
N ARG A 190 -3.30 -19.18 4.53
CA ARG A 190 -3.71 -20.20 5.52
C ARG A 190 -2.66 -20.41 6.61
N GLY A 191 -1.37 -20.28 6.26
CA GLY A 191 -0.26 -20.35 7.21
C GLY A 191 -0.28 -19.26 8.29
N GLU A 192 -1.02 -18.17 8.08
CA GLU A 192 -1.27 -17.15 9.10
C GLU A 192 -2.46 -17.50 10.03
N GLY A 193 -3.18 -18.59 9.75
CA GLY A 193 -4.34 -19.06 10.53
C GLY A 193 -5.70 -18.63 9.96
N ALA A 194 -5.74 -18.05 8.77
CA ALA A 194 -7.00 -17.63 8.14
C ALA A 194 -7.71 -18.78 7.39
N GLU A 195 -9.04 -18.73 7.40
CA GLU A 195 -9.87 -19.44 6.44
C GLU A 195 -9.71 -18.78 5.07
N VAL A 196 -9.49 -19.59 4.02
CA VAL A 196 -9.42 -19.10 2.63
C VAL A 196 -10.60 -19.65 1.85
N VAL A 197 -11.42 -18.75 1.31
CA VAL A 197 -12.59 -19.08 0.49
C VAL A 197 -12.29 -18.72 -0.96
N VAL A 198 -12.35 -19.72 -1.84
CA VAL A 198 -12.15 -19.49 -3.27
C VAL A 198 -13.47 -19.11 -3.91
N VAL A 199 -13.51 -17.97 -4.60
CA VAL A 199 -14.65 -17.52 -5.40
C VAL A 199 -14.44 -17.97 -6.85
N GLU A 200 -15.45 -18.62 -7.41
CA GLU A 200 -15.50 -19.03 -8.81
C GLU A 200 -15.81 -17.81 -9.69
N GLY A 201 -14.83 -16.91 -9.82
CA GLY A 201 -14.92 -15.66 -10.57
C GLY A 201 -13.57 -14.91 -10.61
N ASP A 202 -13.59 -13.73 -11.24
CA ASP A 202 -12.48 -12.78 -11.24
C ASP A 202 -12.36 -11.99 -9.91
N TYR A 203 -11.43 -11.05 -9.85
CA TYR A 203 -11.17 -10.27 -8.65
C TYR A 203 -12.37 -9.40 -8.23
N ASP A 204 -13.04 -8.77 -9.19
CA ASP A 204 -14.16 -7.87 -8.91
C ASP A 204 -15.37 -8.69 -8.44
N GLU A 205 -15.62 -9.86 -9.04
CA GLU A 205 -16.63 -10.82 -8.57
C GLU A 205 -16.33 -11.31 -7.14
N ALA A 206 -15.06 -11.58 -6.80
CA ALA A 206 -14.67 -11.96 -5.44
C ALA A 206 -14.89 -10.83 -4.42
N VAL A 207 -14.68 -9.57 -4.82
CA VAL A 207 -15.00 -8.39 -4.00
C VAL A 207 -16.51 -8.30 -3.75
N GLU A 208 -17.34 -8.47 -4.78
CA GLU A 208 -18.81 -8.42 -4.64
C GLU A 208 -19.34 -9.55 -3.75
N GLU A 209 -18.82 -10.78 -3.89
CA GLU A 209 -19.18 -11.89 -3.01
C GLU A 209 -18.78 -11.62 -1.56
N THR A 210 -17.61 -11.04 -1.33
CA THR A 210 -17.15 -10.66 0.02
C THR A 210 -18.10 -9.63 0.65
N LYS A 211 -18.50 -8.61 -0.11
CA LYS A 211 -19.49 -7.61 0.34
C LYS A 211 -20.82 -8.26 0.69
N ARG A 212 -21.31 -9.15 -0.18
CA ARG A 212 -22.59 -9.86 0.01
C ARG A 212 -22.58 -10.70 1.28
N VAL A 213 -21.50 -11.43 1.56
CA VAL A 213 -21.38 -12.25 2.77
C VAL A 213 -21.34 -11.39 4.03
N VAL A 214 -20.57 -10.30 4.03
CA VAL A 214 -20.52 -9.39 5.20
C VAL A 214 -21.88 -8.72 5.44
N ALA A 215 -22.57 -8.27 4.38
CA ALA A 215 -23.88 -7.66 4.51
C ALA A 215 -24.96 -8.65 4.99
N GLY A 216 -24.82 -9.94 4.67
CA GLY A 216 -25.71 -11.00 5.12
C GLY A 216 -25.43 -11.51 6.54
N ASP A 217 -24.38 -11.05 7.21
CA ASP A 217 -24.02 -11.49 8.55
C ASP A 217 -24.93 -10.89 9.63
N GLY A 218 -25.99 -11.63 9.98
CA GLY A 218 -26.92 -11.25 11.06
C GLY A 218 -26.32 -11.32 12.47
N SER A 219 -25.13 -11.89 12.66
CA SER A 219 -24.46 -11.91 13.97
C SER A 219 -23.78 -10.58 14.30
N GLY A 220 -23.54 -9.75 13.28
CA GLY A 220 -22.73 -8.54 13.40
C GLY A 220 -21.26 -8.81 13.73
N GLY A 221 -20.77 -10.05 13.67
CA GLY A 221 -19.39 -10.43 14.01
C GLY A 221 -18.37 -10.18 12.89
N SER A 222 -18.80 -9.77 11.69
CA SER A 222 -17.90 -9.52 10.56
C SER A 222 -17.41 -8.08 10.50
N VAL A 223 -16.10 -7.92 10.32
CA VAL A 223 -15.40 -6.64 10.10
C VAL A 223 -14.76 -6.70 8.71
N LEU A 224 -15.33 -5.97 7.75
CA LEU A 224 -14.77 -5.87 6.40
C LEU A 224 -13.54 -4.97 6.41
N VAL A 225 -12.41 -5.46 5.89
CA VAL A 225 -11.16 -4.71 5.78
C VAL A 225 -10.63 -4.81 4.35
N MET A 226 -10.82 -3.76 3.56
CA MET A 226 -10.38 -3.68 2.15
C MET A 226 -9.45 -2.48 1.94
N ASP A 227 -8.48 -2.61 1.04
CA ASP A 227 -7.56 -1.53 0.65
C ASP A 227 -8.05 -0.70 -0.54
N ILE A 228 -9.34 -0.81 -0.88
CA ILE A 228 -10.02 -0.05 -1.93
C ILE A 228 -11.32 0.55 -1.37
N ALA A 229 -11.60 1.80 -1.73
CA ALA A 229 -12.83 2.48 -1.36
C ALA A 229 -13.86 2.46 -2.48
N TRP A 230 -15.12 2.46 -2.07
CA TRP A 230 -16.30 2.69 -2.91
C TRP A 230 -17.30 3.52 -2.13
N GLU A 231 -18.37 3.96 -2.79
CA GLU A 231 -19.43 4.74 -2.14
C GLU A 231 -19.98 4.00 -0.92
N GLY A 232 -19.93 4.65 0.25
CA GLY A 232 -20.36 4.05 1.52
C GLY A 232 -19.29 3.22 2.25
N TYR A 233 -18.08 3.05 1.69
CA TYR A 233 -16.96 2.37 2.34
C TYR A 233 -15.64 3.12 2.10
N GLU A 234 -15.40 4.17 2.89
CA GLU A 234 -14.28 5.10 2.68
C GLU A 234 -13.37 5.22 3.91
N VAL A 235 -13.93 5.00 5.11
CA VAL A 235 -13.23 5.17 6.38
C VAL A 235 -12.09 4.17 6.54
N VAL A 236 -12.35 2.86 6.32
CA VAL A 236 -11.31 1.83 6.46
C VAL A 236 -10.20 2.02 5.42
N PRO A 237 -10.48 2.23 4.12
CA PRO A 237 -9.45 2.55 3.12
C PRO A 237 -8.66 3.82 3.46
N GLN A 238 -9.28 4.83 4.08
CA GLN A 238 -8.56 6.02 4.53
C GLN A 238 -7.55 5.67 5.64
N TRP A 239 -7.90 4.80 6.59
CA TRP A 239 -6.92 4.25 7.53
C TRP A 239 -5.83 3.44 6.82
N VAL A 240 -6.14 2.71 5.75
CA VAL A 240 -5.08 2.02 4.97
C VAL A 240 -4.04 3.02 4.44
N VAL A 241 -4.49 4.13 3.88
CA VAL A 241 -3.63 5.22 3.36
C VAL A 241 -2.81 5.87 4.47
N GLU A 242 -3.40 6.09 5.65
CA GLU A 242 -2.70 6.60 6.84
C GLU A 242 -1.59 5.64 7.31
N GLY A 243 -1.87 4.33 7.32
CA GLY A 243 -0.89 3.31 7.68
C GLY A 243 0.37 3.38 6.82
N TYR A 244 0.20 3.63 5.52
CA TYR A 244 1.32 3.78 4.59
C TYR A 244 2.20 5.01 4.85
N GLN A 245 1.78 6.00 5.65
CA GLN A 245 2.64 7.16 5.97
C GLN A 245 3.94 6.76 6.69
N THR A 246 3.94 5.64 7.41
CA THR A 246 5.12 5.15 8.15
C THR A 246 6.33 4.95 7.24
N MET A 247 6.16 4.29 6.08
CA MET A 247 7.28 4.09 5.15
C MET A 247 7.73 5.41 4.52
N LEU A 248 6.87 6.42 4.42
CA LEU A 248 7.17 7.72 3.82
C LEU A 248 7.98 8.59 4.80
N ASP A 249 7.59 8.61 6.07
CA ASP A 249 8.35 9.26 7.14
C ASP A 249 9.75 8.65 7.29
N GLU A 250 9.83 7.31 7.26
CA GLU A 250 11.11 6.60 7.24
C GLU A 250 11.94 6.96 6.01
N SER A 251 11.31 7.01 4.83
CA SER A 251 11.99 7.33 3.56
C SER A 251 12.57 8.73 3.60
N ASP A 252 11.82 9.74 4.04
CA ASP A 252 12.31 11.12 4.14
C ASP A 252 13.53 11.22 5.06
N ALA A 253 13.48 10.59 6.24
CA ALA A 253 14.61 10.58 7.18
C ALA A 253 15.85 9.93 6.57
N GLN A 254 15.67 8.80 5.88
CA GLN A 254 16.75 8.06 5.23
C GLN A 254 17.31 8.81 4.00
N VAL A 255 16.45 9.42 3.19
CA VAL A 255 16.85 10.24 2.04
C VAL A 255 17.75 11.38 2.52
N LEU A 256 17.31 12.17 3.51
CA LEU A 256 18.08 13.28 4.03
C LEU A 256 19.44 12.83 4.59
N ALA A 257 19.50 11.64 5.20
CA ALA A 257 20.75 11.08 5.70
C ALA A 257 21.72 10.67 4.56
N ILE A 258 21.21 10.09 3.47
CA ILE A 258 22.04 9.62 2.34
C ILE A 258 22.51 10.76 1.44
N THR A 259 21.73 11.84 1.33
CA THR A 259 21.93 12.88 0.31
C THR A 259 22.51 14.19 0.85
N ASP A 260 23.02 14.18 2.09
CA ASP A 260 23.52 15.35 2.82
C ASP A 260 22.44 16.45 2.98
N GLY A 261 21.23 16.04 3.37
CA GLY A 261 20.11 16.93 3.65
C GLY A 261 19.30 17.38 2.43
N ARG A 262 19.52 16.79 1.25
CA ARG A 262 18.73 17.08 0.04
C ARG A 262 17.45 16.22 0.01
N PRO A 263 16.24 16.81 -0.02
CA PRO A 263 15.02 16.02 -0.05
C PRO A 263 14.82 15.34 -1.41
N ALA A 264 13.92 14.35 -1.46
CA ALA A 264 13.50 13.71 -2.70
C ALA A 264 12.89 14.74 -3.67
N THR A 265 13.38 14.77 -4.90
CA THR A 265 12.82 15.60 -5.98
C THR A 265 11.84 14.82 -6.84
N HIS A 266 11.98 13.49 -6.88
CA HIS A 266 11.06 12.58 -7.59
C HIS A 266 10.70 11.39 -6.71
N ALA A 267 9.43 11.00 -6.73
CA ALA A 267 8.91 9.81 -6.09
C ALA A 267 8.16 8.96 -7.13
N ILE A 268 8.60 7.72 -7.33
CA ILE A 268 8.05 6.81 -8.32
C ILE A 268 7.37 5.65 -7.61
N VAL A 269 6.07 5.48 -7.86
CA VAL A 269 5.19 4.60 -7.08
C VAL A 269 4.35 3.70 -8.00
N PRO A 270 4.20 2.40 -7.69
CA PRO A 270 3.29 1.55 -8.43
C PRO A 270 1.83 1.85 -8.09
N VAL A 271 0.92 1.62 -9.05
CA VAL A 271 -0.52 1.85 -8.89
C VAL A 271 -1.27 0.58 -9.27
N GLY A 272 -2.09 0.09 -8.32
CA GLY A 272 -3.23 -0.78 -8.56
C GLY A 272 -4.52 0.02 -8.35
N CYS A 273 -5.24 -0.23 -7.24
CA CYS A 273 -6.39 0.59 -6.84
C CYS A 273 -6.02 2.04 -6.40
N GLY A 274 -4.73 2.36 -6.29
CA GLY A 274 -4.24 3.71 -6.03
C GLY A 274 -3.96 4.08 -4.57
N SER A 275 -4.22 3.22 -3.59
CA SER A 275 -4.09 3.59 -2.16
C SER A 275 -2.66 3.95 -1.72
N ILE A 276 -1.63 3.22 -2.19
CA ILE A 276 -0.23 3.61 -1.94
C ILE A 276 0.13 4.91 -2.67
N ALA A 277 -0.34 5.06 -3.92
CA ALA A 277 -0.08 6.27 -4.70
C ALA A 277 -0.76 7.49 -4.10
N GLN A 278 -1.93 7.32 -3.47
CA GLN A 278 -2.58 8.36 -2.71
C GLN A 278 -1.70 8.78 -1.53
N ALA A 279 -1.22 7.83 -0.73
CA ALA A 279 -0.34 8.11 0.41
C ALA A 279 0.94 8.86 -0.02
N VAL A 280 1.61 8.36 -1.07
CA VAL A 280 2.80 8.98 -1.67
C VAL A 280 2.49 10.39 -2.17
N THR A 281 1.40 10.57 -2.92
CA THR A 281 1.01 11.87 -3.48
C THR A 281 0.69 12.88 -2.37
N GLN A 282 -0.10 12.49 -1.36
CA GLN A 282 -0.43 13.35 -0.22
C GLN A 282 0.83 13.78 0.54
N HIS A 283 1.76 12.86 0.77
CA HIS A 283 3.00 13.12 1.50
C HIS A 283 3.92 14.07 0.71
N TYR A 284 4.21 13.74 -0.54
CA TYR A 284 5.19 14.43 -1.37
C TYR A 284 4.68 15.71 -2.04
N LYS A 285 3.36 15.87 -2.17
CA LYS A 285 2.72 17.14 -2.58
C LYS A 285 2.21 17.96 -1.41
N SER A 286 2.47 17.56 -0.15
CA SER A 286 2.01 18.28 1.04
C SER A 286 2.41 19.76 1.01
N ALA A 287 1.48 20.64 1.37
CA ALA A 287 1.72 22.08 1.47
C ALA A 287 2.79 22.44 2.51
N ASN A 288 3.11 21.53 3.44
CA ASN A 288 4.16 21.73 4.43
C ASN A 288 5.58 21.51 3.88
N ARG A 289 5.73 20.91 2.68
CA ARG A 289 7.04 20.76 2.03
C ARG A 289 7.45 22.07 1.37
N LYS A 290 8.71 22.47 1.55
CA LYS A 290 9.27 23.68 0.94
C LYS A 290 9.22 23.66 -0.59
N GLN A 291 9.41 22.49 -1.19
CA GLN A 291 9.31 22.27 -2.63
C GLN A 291 8.52 20.99 -2.88
N PRO A 292 7.60 20.98 -3.86
CA PRO A 292 6.90 19.77 -4.23
C PRO A 292 7.87 18.79 -4.88
N THR A 293 7.64 17.53 -4.64
CA THR A 293 8.29 16.44 -5.36
C THR A 293 7.45 16.11 -6.60
N THR A 294 8.10 15.73 -7.70
CA THR A 294 7.44 15.16 -8.88
C THR A 294 7.01 13.73 -8.55
N VAL A 295 5.72 13.42 -8.64
CA VAL A 295 5.17 12.09 -8.38
C VAL A 295 4.86 11.40 -9.70
N ILE A 296 5.49 10.25 -9.92
CA ILE A 296 5.33 9.43 -11.12
C ILE A 296 4.65 8.12 -10.72
N ALA A 297 3.45 7.90 -11.24
CA ALA A 297 2.72 6.66 -11.11
C ALA A 297 3.18 5.65 -12.17
N VAL A 298 3.24 4.38 -11.81
CA VAL A 298 3.51 3.28 -12.73
C VAL A 298 2.39 2.25 -12.69
N GLU A 299 1.87 1.87 -13.85
CA GLU A 299 0.79 0.90 -14.03
C GLU A 299 1.22 -0.21 -15.00
N PRO A 300 0.66 -1.43 -14.86
CA PRO A 300 0.78 -2.44 -15.89
C PRO A 300 -0.05 -2.04 -17.12
N ASP A 301 0.41 -2.38 -18.32
CA ASP A 301 -0.35 -2.20 -19.56
C ASP A 301 -1.68 -2.93 -19.58
N THR A 302 -1.78 -4.04 -18.83
CA THR A 302 -3.01 -4.80 -18.64
C THR A 302 -4.04 -4.13 -17.72
N ALA A 303 -3.70 -3.09 -16.95
CA ALA A 303 -4.63 -2.47 -16.00
C ALA A 303 -4.35 -0.98 -15.74
N ALA A 304 -4.03 -0.21 -16.79
CA ALA A 304 -3.70 1.21 -16.70
C ALA A 304 -4.91 2.15 -16.44
N CYS A 305 -5.63 1.94 -15.34
CA CYS A 305 -6.85 2.65 -14.98
C CYS A 305 -6.63 4.12 -14.62
N LEU A 306 -5.52 4.49 -13.96
CA LEU A 306 -5.16 5.87 -13.65
C LEU A 306 -4.81 6.66 -14.92
N LYS A 307 -3.99 6.11 -15.81
CA LYS A 307 -3.69 6.75 -17.09
C LYS A 307 -4.97 6.98 -17.91
N ALA A 308 -5.86 5.98 -17.98
CA ALA A 308 -7.15 6.13 -18.65
C ALA A 308 -8.00 7.22 -17.99
N SER A 309 -8.05 7.24 -16.65
CA SER A 309 -8.82 8.21 -15.88
C SER A 309 -8.30 9.65 -16.06
N LEU A 310 -6.99 9.86 -15.99
CA LEU A 310 -6.35 11.16 -16.24
C LEU A 310 -6.63 11.66 -17.65
N LYS A 311 -6.50 10.77 -18.65
CA LYS A 311 -6.79 11.11 -20.05
C LYS A 311 -8.25 11.54 -20.26
N ASN A 312 -9.18 10.86 -19.60
CA ASN A 312 -10.62 11.13 -19.75
C ASN A 312 -11.13 12.24 -18.82
N GLY A 313 -10.35 12.65 -17.82
CA GLY A 313 -10.74 13.60 -16.79
C GLY A 313 -11.79 13.07 -15.79
N ILE A 314 -12.13 11.78 -15.88
CA ILE A 314 -13.10 11.10 -15.01
C ILE A 314 -12.57 9.71 -14.65
N MET A 315 -12.94 9.22 -13.46
CA MET A 315 -12.58 7.86 -13.04
C MET A 315 -13.11 6.85 -14.06
N THR A 316 -12.19 6.11 -14.67
CA THR A 316 -12.45 5.20 -15.79
C THR A 316 -12.01 3.81 -15.40
N THR A 317 -12.94 2.85 -15.46
CA THR A 317 -12.64 1.43 -15.34
C THR A 317 -12.09 0.89 -16.66
N VAL A 318 -11.04 0.08 -16.59
CA VAL A 318 -10.45 -0.62 -17.72
C VAL A 318 -10.57 -2.14 -17.53
N PRO A 319 -10.71 -2.93 -18.61
CA PRO A 319 -10.60 -4.38 -18.51
C PRO A 319 -9.19 -4.75 -18.01
N THR A 320 -9.11 -5.82 -17.21
CA THR A 320 -7.83 -6.37 -16.74
C THR A 320 -7.43 -7.60 -17.56
N GLY A 321 -6.13 -7.89 -17.59
CA GLY A 321 -5.55 -9.07 -18.24
C GLY A 321 -4.71 -9.90 -17.29
N ASN A 322 -4.08 -10.97 -17.79
CA ASN A 322 -3.06 -11.70 -17.01
C ASN A 322 -1.79 -10.85 -16.91
N SER A 323 -1.25 -10.72 -15.71
CA SER A 323 0.02 -10.03 -15.49
C SER A 323 0.78 -10.61 -14.29
N ILE A 324 2.11 -10.68 -14.38
CA ILE A 324 3.00 -11.01 -13.27
C ILE A 324 2.97 -9.92 -12.19
N MET A 325 2.51 -8.70 -12.49
CA MET A 325 2.35 -7.59 -11.56
C MET A 325 0.98 -7.66 -10.84
N CYS A 326 0.64 -8.82 -10.25
CA CYS A 326 -0.70 -9.09 -9.72
C CYS A 326 -1.20 -8.06 -8.68
N GLY A 327 -0.31 -7.49 -7.86
CA GLY A 327 -0.66 -6.46 -6.88
C GLY A 327 -1.03 -5.10 -7.46
N MET A 328 -0.79 -4.90 -8.77
CA MET A 328 -1.07 -3.69 -9.54
C MET A 328 -2.18 -3.91 -10.58
N ASN A 329 -2.59 -5.16 -10.82
CA ASN A 329 -3.54 -5.52 -11.85
C ASN A 329 -4.99 -5.26 -11.43
N CYS A 330 -5.35 -3.98 -11.28
CA CYS A 330 -6.66 -3.53 -10.80
C CYS A 330 -7.28 -2.56 -11.83
N GLY A 331 -8.49 -2.87 -12.29
CA GLY A 331 -9.15 -2.13 -13.37
C GLY A 331 -9.79 -0.80 -12.94
N THR A 332 -9.96 -0.57 -11.64
CA THR A 332 -10.69 0.57 -11.09
C THR A 332 -9.96 1.19 -9.91
N LEU A 333 -9.87 2.52 -9.89
CA LEU A 333 -9.31 3.26 -8.78
C LEU A 333 -10.25 3.30 -7.57
N SER A 334 -9.64 3.36 -6.39
CA SER A 334 -10.32 3.68 -5.13
C SER A 334 -10.94 5.08 -5.21
N THR A 335 -12.20 5.22 -4.76
CA THR A 335 -12.94 6.50 -4.80
C THR A 335 -12.24 7.62 -4.04
N ILE A 336 -11.54 7.30 -2.93
CA ILE A 336 -10.77 8.27 -2.15
C ILE A 336 -9.41 8.61 -2.78
N ALA A 337 -8.87 7.72 -3.62
CA ALA A 337 -7.59 7.93 -4.27
C ALA A 337 -7.74 8.83 -5.50
N TRP A 338 -8.76 8.62 -6.32
CA TRP A 338 -8.97 9.35 -7.57
C TRP A 338 -8.82 10.87 -7.47
N PRO A 339 -9.52 11.61 -6.57
CA PRO A 339 -9.41 13.06 -6.53
C PRO A 339 -7.99 13.56 -6.20
N ILE A 340 -7.25 12.81 -5.38
CA ILE A 340 -5.87 13.11 -5.03
C ILE A 340 -4.95 12.84 -6.22
N LEU A 341 -5.09 11.69 -6.88
CA LEU A 341 -4.24 11.29 -8.00
C LEU A 341 -4.48 12.17 -9.23
N ALA A 342 -5.74 12.50 -9.53
CA ALA A 342 -6.13 13.41 -10.59
C ALA A 342 -5.47 14.79 -10.44
N SER A 343 -5.32 15.24 -9.19
CA SER A 343 -4.76 16.56 -8.88
C SER A 343 -3.24 16.55 -8.71
N GLY A 344 -2.66 15.46 -8.21
CA GLY A 344 -1.31 15.47 -7.65
C GLY A 344 -0.29 14.53 -8.29
N VAL A 345 -0.68 13.60 -9.17
CA VAL A 345 0.28 12.78 -9.93
C VAL A 345 0.73 13.56 -11.17
N ASP A 346 2.03 13.76 -11.36
CA ASP A 346 2.61 14.52 -12.48
C ASP A 346 2.68 13.71 -13.78
N ALA A 347 2.87 12.40 -13.69
CA ALA A 347 2.88 11.49 -14.83
C ALA A 347 2.39 10.10 -14.45
N ALA A 348 1.61 9.48 -15.33
CA ALA A 348 1.25 8.06 -15.27
C ALA A 348 1.97 7.31 -16.40
N VAL A 349 2.87 6.41 -16.03
CA VAL A 349 3.69 5.59 -16.93
C VAL A 349 3.13 4.17 -16.97
N VAL A 350 3.10 3.57 -18.14
CA VAL A 350 2.66 2.20 -18.37
C VAL A 350 3.85 1.34 -18.76
N VAL A 351 3.95 0.16 -18.16
CA VAL A 351 5.00 -0.84 -18.43
C VAL A 351 4.38 -2.22 -18.60
N GLY A 352 5.01 -3.07 -19.41
CA GLY A 352 4.63 -4.46 -19.55
C GLY A 352 5.34 -5.37 -18.53
N ASP A 353 4.92 -6.63 -18.52
CA ASP A 353 5.47 -7.67 -17.67
C ASP A 353 6.96 -7.92 -17.94
N MET A 354 7.39 -7.90 -19.19
CA MET A 354 8.78 -8.15 -19.58
C MET A 354 9.72 -7.03 -19.14
N GLU A 355 9.29 -5.77 -19.22
CA GLU A 355 10.05 -4.63 -18.71
C GLU A 355 10.21 -4.73 -17.19
N SER A 356 9.13 -5.05 -16.47
CA SER A 356 9.16 -5.23 -15.02
C SER A 356 10.03 -6.40 -14.60
N HIS A 357 9.92 -7.55 -15.27
CA HIS A 357 10.76 -8.73 -15.06
C HIS A 357 12.25 -8.41 -15.26
N SER A 358 12.60 -7.73 -16.35
CA SER A 358 13.97 -7.35 -16.66
C SER A 358 14.55 -6.46 -15.56
N MET A 359 13.76 -5.53 -15.02
CA MET A 359 14.20 -4.68 -13.91
C MET A 359 14.31 -5.44 -12.59
N ALA A 360 13.46 -6.44 -12.34
CA ALA A 360 13.59 -7.31 -11.18
C ALA A 360 14.91 -8.10 -11.22
N ARG A 361 15.31 -8.60 -12.40
CA ARG A 361 16.62 -9.25 -12.60
C ARG A 361 17.79 -8.27 -12.44
N ALA A 362 17.64 -7.03 -12.90
CA ALA A 362 18.66 -6.00 -12.71
C ALA A 362 18.87 -5.65 -11.22
N ILE A 363 17.79 -5.54 -10.45
CA ILE A 363 17.86 -5.31 -8.99
C ILE A 363 18.50 -6.50 -8.28
N GLU A 364 18.14 -7.72 -8.66
CA GLU A 364 18.73 -8.96 -8.11
C GLU A 364 20.23 -9.06 -8.41
N ALA A 365 20.67 -8.69 -9.61
CA ALA A 365 22.09 -8.67 -9.96
C ALA A 365 22.91 -7.67 -9.11
N LEU A 366 22.26 -6.67 -8.52
CA LEU A 366 22.84 -5.72 -7.56
C LEU A 366 22.70 -6.18 -6.11
N GLY A 367 22.20 -7.40 -5.87
CA GLY A 367 21.97 -7.98 -4.53
C GLY A 367 20.67 -7.53 -3.86
N GLY A 368 19.78 -6.84 -4.59
CA GLY A 368 18.46 -6.43 -4.09
C GLY A 368 17.41 -7.54 -4.18
N ASN A 369 16.28 -7.33 -3.51
CA ASN A 369 15.17 -8.28 -3.47
C ASN A 369 13.87 -7.61 -3.94
N ALA A 370 13.53 -7.75 -5.23
CA ALA A 370 12.34 -7.16 -5.81
C ALA A 370 11.53 -8.19 -6.60
N GLY A 371 10.22 -8.25 -6.32
CA GLY A 371 9.25 -8.93 -7.18
C GLY A 371 8.80 -8.02 -8.33
N PRO A 372 7.94 -8.51 -9.24
CA PRO A 372 7.48 -7.72 -10.37
C PRO A 372 6.80 -6.40 -9.97
N CYS A 373 5.91 -6.39 -8.96
CA CYS A 373 5.32 -5.11 -8.54
C CYS A 373 6.36 -4.17 -7.93
N GLY A 374 7.37 -4.70 -7.25
CA GLY A 374 8.46 -3.93 -6.65
C GLY A 374 9.44 -3.34 -7.66
N ALA A 375 9.71 -4.06 -8.76
CA ALA A 375 10.61 -3.62 -9.82
C ALA A 375 9.95 -2.69 -10.84
N SER A 376 8.62 -2.64 -10.88
CA SER A 376 7.87 -1.79 -11.82
C SER A 376 8.27 -0.32 -11.77
N THR A 377 8.64 0.22 -10.61
CA THR A 377 9.06 1.62 -10.47
C THR A 377 10.37 1.92 -11.21
N LEU A 378 11.32 0.97 -11.23
CA LEU A 378 12.53 1.08 -12.03
C LEU A 378 12.21 0.97 -13.53
N ALA A 379 11.26 0.10 -13.91
CA ALA A 379 10.79 -0.01 -15.29
C ALA A 379 10.12 1.28 -15.77
N GLY A 380 9.28 1.88 -14.91
CA GLY A 380 8.62 3.15 -15.19
C GLY A 380 9.60 4.32 -15.29
N LEU A 381 10.67 4.35 -14.48
CA LEU A 381 11.75 5.32 -14.65
C LEU A 381 12.43 5.18 -16.01
N LYS A 382 12.76 3.95 -16.42
CA LYS A 382 13.37 3.65 -17.72
C LYS A 382 12.47 4.08 -18.87
N GLN A 383 11.22 3.62 -18.88
CA GLN A 383 10.23 3.98 -19.89
C GLN A 383 10.02 5.49 -19.96
N GLY A 384 9.93 6.15 -18.80
CA GLY A 384 9.78 7.59 -18.71
C GLY A 384 10.98 8.35 -19.30
N CYS A 385 12.21 7.92 -19.00
CA CYS A 385 13.42 8.53 -19.56
C CYS A 385 13.52 8.36 -21.08
N GLU A 386 13.17 7.17 -21.60
CA GLU A 386 13.17 6.88 -23.04
C GLU A 386 12.08 7.64 -23.79
N THR A 387 10.98 7.93 -23.11
CA THR A 387 9.84 8.62 -23.69
C THR A 387 10.03 10.14 -23.72
N ASP A 388 10.21 10.78 -22.56
CA ASP A 388 10.39 12.22 -22.45
C ASP A 388 11.00 12.62 -21.09
N ARG A 389 12.32 12.45 -21.00
CA ARG A 389 13.11 12.83 -19.82
C ARG A 389 12.95 14.30 -19.44
N GLU A 390 12.89 15.19 -20.43
CA GLU A 390 12.83 16.64 -20.21
C GLU A 390 11.51 17.01 -19.53
N GLN A 391 10.40 16.45 -20.00
CA GLN A 391 9.09 16.70 -19.41
C GLN A 391 8.95 16.14 -17.99
N LEU A 392 9.67 15.06 -17.67
CA LEU A 392 9.79 14.53 -16.30
C LEU A 392 10.66 15.39 -15.37
N GLY A 393 11.48 16.31 -15.91
CA GLY A 393 12.34 17.19 -15.09
C GLY A 393 13.52 16.47 -14.44
N LEU A 394 13.99 15.35 -14.99
CA LEU A 394 15.10 14.58 -14.45
C LEU A 394 16.46 15.20 -14.82
N THR A 395 17.22 15.64 -13.82
CA THR A 395 18.55 16.24 -13.97
C THR A 395 19.60 15.54 -13.09
N LYS A 396 20.86 15.95 -13.19
CA LYS A 396 21.96 15.43 -12.35
C LYS A 396 21.82 15.83 -10.88
N GLU A 397 20.95 16.77 -10.58
CA GLU A 397 20.62 17.23 -9.22
C GLU A 397 19.44 16.42 -8.63
N SER A 398 18.77 15.60 -9.45
CA SER A 398 17.60 14.82 -9.00
C SER A 398 17.96 13.80 -7.92
N VAL A 399 17.12 13.75 -6.89
CA VAL A 399 17.06 12.70 -5.88
C VAL A 399 15.78 11.91 -6.14
N VAL A 400 15.91 10.72 -6.71
CA VAL A 400 14.79 9.88 -7.13
C VAL A 400 14.60 8.76 -6.13
N VAL A 401 13.39 8.61 -5.60
CA VAL A 401 12.98 7.50 -4.73
C VAL A 401 12.07 6.55 -5.50
N LEU A 402 12.46 5.29 -5.57
CA LEU A 402 11.70 4.17 -6.10
C LEU A 402 11.06 3.40 -4.94
N PHE A 403 9.73 3.22 -4.96
CA PHE A 403 9.05 2.40 -3.97
C PHE A 403 9.00 0.93 -4.42
N CYS A 404 9.88 0.09 -3.86
CA CYS A 404 9.87 -1.35 -4.08
C CYS A 404 8.87 -2.01 -3.12
N THR A 405 7.66 -2.27 -3.62
CA THR A 405 6.51 -2.66 -2.79
C THR A 405 6.46 -4.13 -2.39
N GLU A 406 7.19 -5.01 -3.08
CA GLU A 406 7.24 -6.43 -2.74
C GLU A 406 8.58 -7.07 -3.08
N GLY A 407 8.91 -8.13 -2.34
CA GLY A 407 10.08 -8.98 -2.58
C GLY A 407 9.88 -9.99 -3.72
N ALA A 408 10.95 -10.70 -4.04
CA ALA A 408 10.95 -11.75 -5.03
C ALA A 408 9.98 -12.88 -4.64
N ARG A 409 9.34 -13.46 -5.66
CA ARG A 409 8.45 -14.62 -5.55
C ARG A 409 8.48 -15.40 -6.85
N GLN A 410 7.93 -16.60 -6.83
CA GLN A 410 7.70 -17.36 -8.05
C GLN A 410 6.53 -16.76 -8.86
N TYR A 411 6.70 -16.73 -10.18
CA TYR A 411 5.70 -16.35 -11.17
C TYR A 411 6.05 -16.97 -12.51
N GLU A 412 5.06 -17.15 -13.36
CA GLU A 412 5.23 -17.61 -14.74
C GLU A 412 5.14 -16.42 -15.67
N LEU A 413 6.13 -16.26 -16.56
CA LEU A 413 6.02 -15.32 -17.67
C LEU A 413 5.12 -15.97 -18.72
N SER A 414 4.05 -15.29 -19.12
CA SER A 414 3.31 -15.69 -20.30
C SER A 414 4.24 -15.62 -21.50
N ALA A 415 4.34 -16.69 -22.28
CA ALA A 415 4.96 -16.64 -23.59
C ALA A 415 4.15 -15.67 -24.46
N GLU A 416 4.85 -14.70 -25.08
CA GLU A 416 4.26 -13.75 -26.04
C GLU A 416 3.50 -14.43 -27.17
#